data_AF-A0A392QQ81-F1
#
_entry.id   AF-A0A392QQ81-F1
#
_cell.length_a   1.000
_cell.length_b   1.000
_cell.length_c   1.000
_cell.angle_alpha   90.00
_cell.angle_beta   90.00
_cell.angle_gamma   90.00
#
_symmetry.space_group_name_H-M   'P 1'
#
loop_
_entity.id
_entity.type
_entity.pdbx_description
1 polymer ?
#
loop_
_entity_poly.entity_id
_entity_poly.type
_entity_poly.pdbx_seq_one_letter_code
_entity_poly.pdbx_strand_id
1 'polypeptide(L)'
;ILMQYYNSSLEIDTVSKKVLKFGAVAAICGGLKANYSNTAPKVMYYSARGPDPADSLPRQADILKPNLLAPGNLIWAAWSSLGTDSVEFQGL
;
A
#
# COMPACT_ATOMS: atom_id res chain seq x y z
N ILE A 1 -1.00 10.99 -24.99
CA ILE A 1 0.17 11.21 -24.09
C ILE A 1 0.91 9.90 -23.80
N LEU A 2 0.37 8.95 -23.01
CA LEU A 2 1.10 7.70 -22.68
C LEU A 2 1.44 6.84 -23.92
N MET A 3 0.47 6.62 -24.80
CA MET A 3 0.66 5.86 -26.04
C MET A 3 1.66 6.53 -27.00
N GLN A 4 1.67 7.86 -27.05
CA GLN A 4 2.63 8.62 -27.85
C GLN A 4 4.03 8.51 -27.26
N TYR A 5 4.15 8.60 -25.93
CA TYR A 5 5.41 8.44 -25.21
C TYR A 5 6.00 7.04 -25.42
N TYR A 6 5.15 6.01 -25.30
CA TYR A 6 5.50 4.62 -25.58
C TYR A 6 6.06 4.47 -27.00
N ASN A 7 5.32 4.92 -28.02
CA ASN A 7 5.75 4.81 -29.41
C ASN A 7 7.03 5.60 -29.71
N SER A 8 7.21 6.77 -29.10
CA SER A 8 8.44 7.58 -29.26
C SER A 8 9.66 7.00 -28.55
N SER A 9 9.46 6.08 -27.61
CA SER A 9 10.52 5.47 -26.79
C SER A 9 10.97 4.10 -27.31
N LEU A 10 10.43 3.65 -28.45
CA LEU A 10 10.81 2.40 -29.11
C LEU A 10 11.90 2.66 -30.15
N GLU A 11 12.97 1.87 -30.10
CA GLU A 11 13.90 1.74 -31.21
C GLU A 11 13.48 0.55 -32.06
N ILE A 12 13.10 0.80 -33.32
CA ILE A 12 12.58 -0.23 -34.24
C ILE A 12 13.56 -0.41 -35.39
N ASP A 13 13.89 -1.66 -35.71
CA ASP A 13 14.66 -1.98 -36.90
C ASP A 13 13.86 -1.63 -38.15
N THR A 14 14.44 -0.79 -39.02
CA THR A 14 13.82 -0.35 -40.26
C THR A 14 13.49 -1.47 -41.24
N VAL A 15 14.25 -2.57 -41.20
CA VAL A 15 14.12 -3.69 -42.15
C VAL A 15 13.20 -4.78 -41.61
N SER A 16 13.47 -5.31 -40.41
CA SER A 16 12.65 -6.39 -39.84
C SER A 16 11.38 -5.91 -39.15
N LYS A 17 11.21 -4.59 -38.97
CA LYS A 17 10.10 -3.96 -38.22
C LYS A 17 9.97 -4.45 -36.78
N LYS A 18 11.03 -5.05 -36.22
CA LYS A 18 11.07 -5.51 -34.84
C LYS A 18 11.53 -4.42 -33.90
N VAL A 19 11.00 -4.42 -32.69
CA VAL A 19 11.49 -3.56 -31.59
C VAL A 19 12.83 -4.13 -31.13
N LEU A 20 13.88 -3.30 -31.23
CA LEU A 20 15.23 -3.62 -30.76
C LEU A 20 15.40 -3.24 -29.29
N LYS A 21 14.79 -2.13 -28.86
CA LYS A 21 14.94 -1.59 -27.51
C LYS A 21 13.76 -0.71 -27.11
N PHE A 22 13.50 -0.65 -25.82
CA PHE A 22 12.55 0.27 -25.20
C PHE A 22 13.29 1.13 -24.16
N GLY A 23 13.32 2.45 -24.38
CA GLY A 23 14.12 3.41 -23.61
C GLY A 23 13.32 4.38 -22.74
N ALA A 24 12.05 4.06 -22.44
CA ALA A 24 11.20 4.94 -21.64
C ALA A 24 11.69 5.06 -20.20
N VAL A 25 11.62 6.27 -19.64
CA VAL A 25 11.96 6.57 -18.24
C VAL A 25 10.71 7.14 -17.57
N ALA A 26 10.28 6.50 -16.49
CA ALA A 26 9.21 7.02 -15.64
C ALA A 26 9.78 7.36 -14.27
N ALA A 27 9.37 8.51 -13.72
CA ALA A 27 9.67 8.89 -12.35
C ALA A 27 8.36 8.99 -11.57
N ILE A 28 8.36 8.47 -10.35
CA ILE A 28 7.25 8.64 -9.42
C ILE A 28 7.38 10.04 -8.81
N CYS A 29 6.81 11.05 -9.47
CA CYS A 29 6.86 12.44 -9.02
C CYS A 29 5.90 12.73 -7.84
N GLY A 30 5.12 11.73 -7.40
CA GLY A 30 4.06 11.85 -6.39
C GLY A 30 4.37 11.19 -5.05
N GLY A 31 5.62 10.84 -4.76
CA GLY A 31 5.99 10.37 -3.43
C GLY A 31 5.73 11.48 -2.41
N LEU A 32 4.69 11.34 -1.57
CA LEU A 32 4.44 12.27 -0.48
C LEU A 32 5.71 12.34 0.39
N LYS A 33 6.29 13.54 0.53
CA LYS A 33 7.35 13.77 1.52
C LYS A 33 6.76 13.40 2.88
N ALA A 34 7.35 12.40 3.53
CA ALA A 34 6.87 11.96 4.83
C ALA A 34 6.87 13.14 5.80
N ASN A 35 5.67 13.57 6.20
CA ASN A 35 5.49 14.59 7.23
C ASN A 35 5.40 13.88 8.57
N TYR A 36 6.55 13.71 9.21
CA TYR A 36 6.61 13.16 10.56
C TYR A 36 6.16 14.24 11.54
N SER A 37 4.96 14.10 12.10
CA SER A 37 4.63 14.88 13.30
C SER A 37 5.43 14.33 14.48
N ASN A 38 5.87 15.19 15.40
CA ASN A 38 6.50 14.80 16.67
C ASN A 38 5.62 13.96 17.61
N THR A 39 4.39 13.59 17.18
CA THR A 39 3.43 12.85 17.99
C THR A 39 3.20 11.40 17.54
N ALA A 40 3.93 10.93 16.52
CA ALA A 40 3.95 9.51 16.17
C ALA A 40 4.97 8.74 17.04
N PRO A 41 4.73 7.47 17.39
CA PRO A 41 3.58 6.63 17.02
C PRO A 41 2.33 6.85 17.89
N LYS A 42 1.13 6.71 17.29
CA LYS A 42 -0.16 6.72 18.00
C LYS A 42 -0.90 5.41 17.77
N VAL A 43 -1.53 4.87 18.81
CA VAL A 43 -2.42 3.72 18.65
C VAL A 43 -3.72 4.21 18.02
N MET A 44 -4.06 3.68 16.85
CA MET A 44 -5.26 4.07 16.11
C MET A 44 -6.54 3.72 16.87
N TYR A 45 -7.60 4.51 16.66
CA TYR A 45 -8.88 4.34 17.37
C TYR A 45 -9.53 2.98 17.08
N TYR A 46 -9.31 2.42 15.89
CA TYR A 46 -9.83 1.12 15.46
C TYR A 46 -8.92 -0.06 15.84
N SER A 47 -7.77 0.18 16.48
CA SER A 47 -6.90 -0.91 16.93
C SER A 47 -7.56 -1.63 18.11
N ALA A 48 -7.79 -2.93 17.96
CA ALA A 48 -8.34 -3.78 19.01
C ALA A 48 -7.53 -3.66 20.30
N ARG A 49 -8.23 -3.66 21.44
CA ARG A 49 -7.65 -3.45 22.77
C ARG A 49 -7.85 -4.70 23.61
N GLY A 50 -6.92 -4.95 24.52
CA GLY A 50 -7.11 -5.94 25.57
C GLY A 50 -8.21 -5.53 26.56
N PRO A 51 -8.53 -6.39 27.53
CA PRO A 51 -7.90 -7.69 27.81
C PRO A 51 -8.22 -8.77 26.76
N ASP A 52 -7.54 -9.92 26.81
CA ASP A 52 -7.76 -11.02 25.87
C ASP A 52 -9.25 -11.41 25.82
N PRO A 53 -9.92 -11.33 24.65
CA PRO A 53 -11.34 -11.68 24.56
C PRO A 53 -11.63 -13.16 24.84
N ALA A 54 -10.62 -14.04 24.80
CA ALA A 54 -10.75 -15.42 25.24
C ALA A 54 -10.83 -15.55 26.78
N ASP A 55 -10.41 -14.52 27.52
CA ASP A 55 -10.54 -14.45 28.96
C ASP A 55 -11.96 -13.96 29.33
N SER A 56 -12.89 -14.91 29.38
CA SER A 56 -14.30 -14.66 29.68
C SER A 56 -14.57 -14.22 31.13
N LEU A 57 -13.54 -14.23 31.99
CA LEU A 57 -13.66 -13.88 33.39
C LEU A 57 -13.29 -12.40 33.63
N PRO A 58 -14.21 -11.57 34.13
CA PRO A 58 -14.08 -10.10 34.17
C PRO A 58 -12.96 -9.55 35.08
N ARG A 59 -12.17 -10.40 35.73
CA ARG A 59 -11.13 -10.01 36.69
C ARG A 59 -9.83 -10.81 36.57
N GLN A 60 -9.72 -11.65 35.55
CA GLN A 60 -8.55 -12.46 35.34
C GLN A 60 -8.18 -12.29 33.88
N ALA A 61 -7.24 -11.39 33.61
CA ALA A 61 -6.51 -11.38 32.36
C ALA A 61 -5.16 -12.00 32.70
N ASP A 62 -5.05 -13.32 32.55
CA ASP A 62 -3.79 -14.02 32.89
C ASP A 62 -2.66 -13.60 31.93
N ILE A 63 -3.03 -13.14 30.72
CA ILE A 63 -2.11 -12.70 29.67
C ILE A 63 -2.52 -11.32 29.12
N LEU A 64 -1.63 -10.33 29.24
CA LEU A 64 -1.84 -9.00 28.68
C LEU A 64 -1.70 -9.00 27.14
N LYS A 65 -2.66 -8.36 26.48
CA LYS A 65 -2.70 -8.14 25.02
C LYS A 65 -3.01 -6.66 24.70
N PRO A 66 -2.53 -6.11 23.56
CA PRO A 66 -1.60 -6.71 22.61
C PRO A 66 -0.14 -6.69 23.13
N ASN A 67 0.77 -7.42 22.46
CA ASN A 67 2.17 -7.51 22.90
C ASN A 67 3.14 -6.57 22.16
N LEU A 68 2.77 -6.07 20.97
CA LEU A 68 3.63 -5.24 20.15
C LEU A 68 2.83 -4.18 19.40
N LEU A 69 3.45 -3.02 19.18
CA LEU A 69 2.96 -1.98 18.31
C LEU A 69 3.79 -1.97 17.02
N ALA A 70 3.11 -1.90 15.87
CA ALA A 70 3.73 -1.76 14.56
C ALA A 70 2.92 -0.77 13.69
N PRO A 71 3.53 -0.16 12.66
CA PRO A 71 2.80 0.65 11.69
C PRO A 71 1.73 -0.18 10.96
N GLY A 72 0.47 0.25 11.04
CA GLY A 72 -0.67 -0.42 10.39
C GLY A 72 -1.72 0.55 9.81
N ASN A 73 -1.43 1.85 9.78
CA ASN A 73 -2.31 2.87 9.23
C ASN A 73 -1.70 3.45 7.96
N LEU A 74 -2.49 3.57 6.89
CA LEU A 74 -2.08 4.13 5.59
C LEU A 74 -0.77 3.51 5.06
N ILE A 75 -0.64 2.19 5.15
CA ILE A 75 0.54 1.46 4.67
C ILE A 75 0.44 1.31 3.15
N TRP A 76 1.45 1.80 2.44
CA TRP A 76 1.56 1.58 1.00
C TRP A 76 2.07 0.15 0.74
N ALA A 77 1.31 -0.63 -0.02
CA ALA A 77 1.58 -2.03 -0.32
C ALA A 77 1.18 -2.37 -1.77
N ALA A 78 1.61 -3.54 -2.26
CA ALA A 78 1.22 -4.06 -3.57
C ALA A 78 -0.30 -4.33 -3.63
N TRP A 79 -0.90 -4.14 -4.81
CA TRP A 79 -2.33 -4.33 -5.05
C TRP A 79 -2.60 -5.09 -6.34
N SER A 80 -3.60 -5.98 -6.34
CA SER A 80 -4.06 -6.67 -7.55
C SER A 80 -5.10 -5.81 -8.28
N SER A 81 -4.95 -5.66 -9.59
CA SER A 81 -5.92 -4.92 -10.42
C SER A 81 -7.31 -5.55 -10.45
N LEU A 82 -7.44 -6.84 -10.11
CA LEU A 82 -8.72 -7.55 -9.98
C LEU A 82 -9.35 -7.38 -8.59
N GLY A 83 -8.63 -6.77 -7.64
CA GLY A 83 -9.07 -6.63 -6.25
C GLY A 83 -10.01 -5.46 -6.01
N THR A 84 -10.38 -4.68 -7.03
CA THR A 84 -11.29 -3.52 -6.90
C THR A 84 -12.76 -3.86 -7.08
N ASP A 85 -13.07 -5.10 -7.47
CA ASP A 85 -14.41 -5.49 -7.91
C ASP A 85 -15.30 -5.96 -6.75
N SER A 86 -14.82 -5.93 -5.51
CA SER A 86 -15.59 -6.31 -4.34
C SER A 86 -16.24 -5.12 -3.66
N VAL A 87 -17.43 -5.34 -3.07
CA VAL A 87 -18.26 -4.30 -2.44
C VAL A 87 -17.54 -3.57 -1.31
N GLU A 88 -16.57 -4.23 -0.68
CA GLU A 88 -15.74 -3.71 0.40
C GLU A 88 -14.80 -2.56 -0.05
N PHE A 89 -14.57 -2.41 -1.36
CA PHE A 89 -13.67 -1.39 -1.93
C PHE A 89 -14.39 -0.23 -2.61
N GLN A 90 -15.73 -0.24 -2.66
CA GLN A 90 -16.51 0.88 -3.20
C GLN A 90 -16.56 2.09 -2.25
N GLY A 91 -16.13 1.92 -0.99
CA GLY A 91 -16.33 2.93 0.04
C GLY A 91 -17.80 3.05 0.45
N LEU A 92 -18.06 3.90 1.46
CA LEU A 92 -19.41 4.34 1.83
C LEU A 92 -19.78 5.61 1.06
#